data_AF-A0A330GZU3-F1
#
_entry.id   AF-A0A330GZU3-F1
#
_cell.length_a   1.000
_cell.length_b   1.000
_cell.length_c   1.000
_cell.angle_alpha   90.00
_cell.angle_beta   90.00
_cell.angle_gamma   90.00
#
_symmetry.space_group_name_H-M   'P 1'
#
loop_
_entity.id
_entity.type
_entity.pdbx_description
1 polymer ?
#
loop_
_entity_poly.entity_id
_entity_poly.type
_entity_poly.pdbx_seq_one_letter_code
_entity_poly.pdbx_strand_id
1 'polypeptide(L)'
;MTTRRGIIQFKPGVEKVRISVPGVDVDAAGTTQFLLHEAALYSQPYFAGFVACPFAGNTSTGYLEQSVDVTVPDVTADPIVMHWIVDSDGLISFPCQKATGPGNSGGGFAINSFYARTRVISSVLVRVKFVKPDTSRRSPQGAYLILMRKPDLT
;
A
#
# COMPACT_ATOMS: atom_id res chain seq x y z
N MET A 1 -16.08 -12.44 42.39
CA MET A 1 -14.84 -12.29 41.59
C MET A 1 -14.86 -10.92 40.95
N THR A 2 -13.78 -10.15 41.05
CA THR A 2 -13.61 -8.89 40.30
C THR A 2 -13.20 -9.20 38.86
N THR A 3 -14.05 -8.85 37.91
CA THR A 3 -13.82 -9.03 36.46
C THR A 3 -12.66 -8.14 36.01
N ARG A 4 -11.61 -8.73 35.41
CA ARG A 4 -10.44 -7.98 34.92
C ARG A 4 -10.80 -7.33 33.58
N ARG A 5 -10.73 -6.00 33.50
CA ARG A 5 -11.15 -5.25 32.29
C ARG A 5 -10.05 -4.90 31.31
N GLY A 6 -8.79 -4.96 31.73
CA GLY A 6 -7.67 -4.55 30.91
C GLY A 6 -6.42 -5.37 31.18
N ILE A 7 -5.62 -5.55 30.15
CA ILE A 7 -4.33 -6.21 30.23
C ILE A 7 -3.34 -5.50 29.32
N ILE A 8 -2.14 -5.24 29.86
CA ILE A 8 -0.97 -4.82 29.12
C ILE A 8 0.11 -5.82 29.48
N GLN A 9 0.48 -6.67 28.53
CA GLN A 9 1.44 -7.74 28.72
C GLN A 9 2.44 -7.74 27.56
N PHE A 10 3.72 -7.57 27.90
CA PHE A 10 4.83 -7.65 26.95
C PHE A 10 5.71 -8.85 27.30
N LYS A 11 5.13 -10.06 27.23
CA LYS A 11 5.90 -11.30 27.42
C LYS A 11 6.33 -11.84 26.04
N PRO A 12 7.56 -12.35 25.89
CA PRO A 12 7.99 -12.99 24.66
C PRO A 12 6.99 -14.06 24.21
N GLY A 13 6.48 -13.94 22.98
CA GLY A 13 5.55 -14.89 22.37
C GLY A 13 4.06 -14.62 22.59
N VAL A 14 3.67 -13.76 23.54
CA VAL A 14 2.26 -13.35 23.73
C VAL A 14 2.21 -11.90 24.23
N GLU A 15 2.31 -10.97 23.28
CA GLU A 15 2.06 -9.55 23.50
C GLU A 15 0.55 -9.29 23.48
N LYS A 16 0.02 -8.64 24.51
CA LYS A 16 -1.41 -8.27 24.61
C LYS A 16 -1.55 -6.83 25.08
N VAL A 17 -2.40 -6.08 24.40
CA VAL A 17 -2.82 -4.73 24.82
C VAL A 17 -4.32 -4.66 24.56
N ARG A 18 -5.10 -5.02 25.59
CA ARG A 18 -6.56 -5.19 25.45
C ARG A 18 -7.32 -4.47 26.55
N ILE A 19 -8.50 -3.98 26.18
CA ILE A 19 -9.50 -3.43 27.10
C ILE A 19 -10.86 -4.00 26.68
N SER A 20 -11.53 -4.72 27.57
CA SER A 20 -12.88 -5.26 27.34
C SER A 20 -13.98 -4.24 27.68
N VAL A 21 -15.18 -4.49 27.13
CA VAL A 21 -16.41 -3.79 27.53
C VAL A 21 -16.71 -4.01 29.03
N PRO A 22 -17.45 -3.10 29.69
CA PRO A 22 -17.82 -3.28 31.08
C PRO A 22 -18.51 -4.61 31.36
N GLY A 23 -18.14 -5.28 32.46
CA GLY A 23 -18.74 -6.56 32.88
C GLY A 23 -18.14 -7.81 32.23
N VAL A 24 -17.24 -7.68 31.25
CA VAL A 24 -16.59 -8.81 30.57
C VAL A 24 -15.13 -8.92 30.97
N ASP A 25 -14.67 -10.14 31.28
CA ASP A 25 -13.26 -10.39 31.59
C ASP A 25 -12.41 -10.36 30.32
N VAL A 26 -11.28 -9.64 30.37
CA VAL A 26 -10.41 -9.40 29.21
C VAL A 26 -9.80 -10.68 28.63
N ASP A 27 -9.58 -11.71 29.44
CA ASP A 27 -9.03 -12.99 28.99
C ASP A 27 -10.14 -13.92 28.42
N ALA A 28 -11.42 -13.64 28.69
CA ALA A 28 -12.58 -14.39 28.21
C ALA A 28 -13.43 -13.65 27.16
N ALA A 29 -13.08 -12.40 26.84
CA ALA A 29 -13.80 -11.58 25.88
C ALA A 29 -13.68 -12.12 24.45
N GLY A 30 -14.82 -12.22 23.76
CA GLY A 30 -14.87 -12.47 22.31
C GLY A 30 -14.39 -11.27 21.49
N THR A 31 -14.17 -11.46 20.19
CA THR A 31 -13.58 -10.45 19.29
C THR A 31 -14.36 -9.13 19.26
N THR A 32 -15.69 -9.18 19.40
CA THR A 32 -16.58 -8.00 19.42
C THR A 32 -16.73 -7.33 20.79
N GLN A 33 -16.11 -7.88 21.84
CA GLN A 33 -16.25 -7.42 23.23
C GLN A 33 -15.05 -6.58 23.70
N PHE A 34 -14.19 -6.17 22.78
CA PHE A 34 -13.04 -5.30 23.05
C PHE A 34 -13.35 -3.85 22.67
N LEU A 35 -13.08 -2.93 23.60
CA LEU A 35 -12.97 -1.50 23.33
C LEU A 35 -11.60 -1.16 22.71
N LEU A 36 -10.59 -1.96 23.03
CA LEU A 36 -9.25 -1.90 22.46
C LEU A 36 -8.71 -3.33 22.37
N HIS A 37 -8.15 -3.69 21.22
CA HIS A 37 -7.47 -4.95 20.98
C HIS A 37 -6.14 -4.66 20.29
N GLU A 38 -5.07 -5.38 20.62
CA GLU A 38 -3.75 -5.08 20.07
C GLU A 38 -3.69 -5.22 18.54
N ALA A 39 -4.54 -6.06 17.95
CA ALA A 39 -4.67 -6.17 16.50
C ALA A 39 -5.07 -4.84 15.82
N ALA A 40 -5.73 -3.94 16.55
CA ALA A 40 -6.05 -2.58 16.10
C ALA A 40 -4.82 -1.67 16.03
N LEU A 41 -3.79 -1.96 16.82
CA LEU A 41 -2.61 -1.11 17.02
C LEU A 41 -1.45 -1.47 16.08
N TYR A 42 -1.48 -2.65 15.47
CA TYR A 42 -0.38 -3.16 14.65
C TYR A 42 -0.70 -3.14 13.14
N SER A 43 -0.77 -1.95 12.53
CA SER A 43 -0.47 -1.87 11.09
C SER A 43 1.05 -2.02 10.93
N GLN A 44 1.52 -3.27 10.86
CA GLN A 44 2.95 -3.57 10.68
C GLN A 44 3.26 -3.70 9.18
N PRO A 45 4.33 -3.03 8.68
CA PRO A 45 4.84 -3.33 7.36
C PRO A 45 5.36 -4.77 7.36
N TYR A 46 4.92 -5.57 6.40
CA TYR A 46 5.33 -6.97 6.29
C TYR A 46 5.96 -7.31 4.94
N PHE A 47 5.82 -6.41 3.96
CA PHE A 47 6.45 -6.51 2.66
C PHE A 47 6.87 -5.13 2.17
N ALA A 48 8.06 -5.04 1.60
CA ALA A 48 8.55 -3.85 0.91
C ALA A 48 9.33 -4.30 -0.33
N GLY A 49 9.02 -3.72 -1.48
CA GLY A 49 9.65 -4.08 -2.75
C GLY A 49 9.60 -2.96 -3.77
N PHE A 50 10.49 -3.03 -4.76
CA PHE A 50 10.46 -2.19 -5.94
C PHE A 50 9.86 -2.97 -7.11
N VAL A 51 8.88 -2.38 -7.78
CA VAL A 51 8.21 -2.94 -8.95
C VAL A 51 8.63 -2.13 -10.17
N ALA A 52 9.44 -2.73 -11.04
CA ALA A 52 9.92 -2.07 -12.24
C ALA A 52 8.78 -1.83 -13.24
N CYS A 53 8.77 -0.66 -13.88
CA CYS A 53 7.89 -0.39 -15.00
C CYS A 53 8.40 -1.17 -16.22
N PRO A 54 7.59 -2.01 -16.89
CA PRO A 54 8.11 -2.84 -17.99
C PRO A 54 8.40 -2.06 -19.28
N PHE A 55 8.03 -0.78 -19.33
CA PHE A 55 8.41 0.16 -20.38
C PHE A 55 9.24 1.34 -19.84
N ALA A 56 9.98 1.14 -18.74
CA ALA A 56 10.92 2.11 -18.20
C ALA A 56 11.93 2.57 -19.29
N GLY A 57 12.24 3.87 -19.31
CA GLY A 57 13.15 4.46 -20.30
C GLY A 57 12.54 4.67 -21.70
N ASN A 58 11.29 4.28 -21.94
CA ASN A 58 10.62 4.54 -23.20
C ASN A 58 10.41 6.05 -23.44
N THR A 59 11.01 6.57 -24.52
CA THR A 59 10.97 7.98 -24.90
C THR A 59 10.01 8.30 -26.04
N SER A 60 9.42 7.29 -26.68
CA SER A 60 8.46 7.49 -27.77
C SER A 60 7.17 8.12 -27.27
N THR A 61 6.52 8.91 -28.11
CA THR A 61 5.13 9.34 -27.86
C THR A 61 4.19 8.19 -28.21
N GLY A 62 3.14 8.00 -27.41
CA GLY A 62 2.16 6.93 -27.59
C GLY A 62 1.70 6.34 -26.26
N TYR A 63 0.43 5.94 -26.21
CA TYR A 63 -0.21 5.35 -25.05
C TYR A 63 0.42 4.01 -24.74
N LEU A 64 0.91 3.86 -23.51
CA LEU A 64 1.41 2.59 -23.00
C LEU A 64 0.74 2.30 -21.66
N GLU A 65 0.20 1.09 -21.54
CA GLU A 65 -0.34 0.55 -20.31
C GLU A 65 0.11 -0.88 -20.16
N GLN A 66 0.76 -1.18 -19.03
CA GLN A 66 1.15 -2.54 -18.67
C GLN A 66 1.02 -2.74 -17.16
N SER A 67 0.80 -3.99 -16.75
CA SER A 67 0.66 -4.37 -15.35
C SER A 67 1.70 -5.41 -14.96
N VAL A 68 2.14 -5.34 -13.71
CA VAL A 68 3.04 -6.30 -13.08
C VAL A 68 2.33 -6.89 -11.87
N ASP A 69 2.29 -8.21 -11.81
CA ASP A 69 1.76 -8.95 -10.66
C ASP A 69 2.89 -9.26 -9.68
N VAL A 70 2.65 -8.95 -8.41
CA VAL A 70 3.60 -9.13 -7.32
C VAL A 70 3.01 -10.11 -6.32
N THR A 71 3.64 -11.28 -6.21
CA THR A 71 3.33 -12.27 -5.18
C THR A 71 3.92 -11.82 -3.85
N VAL A 72 3.13 -11.86 -2.79
CA VAL A 72 3.52 -11.39 -1.44
C VAL A 72 3.19 -12.42 -0.37
N PRO A 73 3.84 -12.37 0.81
CA PRO A 73 3.53 -13.27 1.92
C PRO A 73 2.06 -13.16 2.35
N ASP A 74 1.44 -14.31 2.64
CA ASP A 74 0.08 -14.34 3.17
C ASP A 74 0.06 -13.91 4.63
N VAL A 75 -0.78 -12.93 4.94
CA VAL A 75 -1.04 -12.44 6.31
C VAL A 75 -2.52 -12.55 6.65
N THR A 76 -3.22 -13.49 6.01
CA THR A 76 -4.61 -13.91 6.25
C THR A 76 -5.67 -12.83 6.00
N ALA A 77 -5.28 -11.66 5.49
CA ALA A 77 -6.17 -10.56 5.13
C ALA A 77 -5.61 -9.78 3.93
N ASP A 78 -6.48 -9.06 3.22
CA ASP A 78 -6.07 -8.14 2.16
C ASP A 78 -5.17 -7.02 2.72
N PRO A 79 -4.01 -6.74 2.12
CA PRO A 79 -3.10 -5.71 2.60
C PRO A 79 -3.63 -4.29 2.42
N ILE A 80 -3.20 -3.41 3.32
CA ILE A 80 -3.22 -1.97 3.06
C ILE A 80 -1.97 -1.65 2.22
N VAL A 81 -2.19 -1.11 1.03
CA VAL A 81 -1.12 -0.81 0.08
C VAL A 81 -0.67 0.64 0.21
N MET A 82 0.60 0.84 0.48
CA MET A 82 1.29 2.10 0.27
C MET A 82 2.16 1.99 -0.98
N HIS A 83 2.06 2.97 -1.88
CA HIS A 83 2.85 2.98 -3.09
C HIS A 83 3.48 4.34 -3.37
N TRP A 84 4.63 4.35 -4.03
CA TRP A 84 5.30 5.58 -4.44
C TRP A 84 5.94 5.39 -5.79
N ILE A 85 5.63 6.28 -6.74
CA ILE A 85 6.14 6.19 -8.10
C ILE A 85 7.58 6.72 -8.13
N VAL A 86 8.46 6.03 -8.84
CA VAL A 86 9.81 6.52 -9.15
C VAL A 86 9.80 7.09 -10.56
N ASP A 87 10.11 8.37 -10.67
CA ASP A 87 10.19 9.10 -11.93
C ASP A 87 11.36 8.61 -12.79
N SER A 88 11.32 8.95 -14.07
CA SER A 88 12.38 8.79 -15.07
C SER A 88 13.77 9.23 -14.60
N ASP A 89 13.87 10.24 -13.73
CA ASP A 89 15.12 10.76 -13.16
C ASP A 89 15.56 10.03 -11.87
N GLY A 90 14.82 9.01 -11.44
CA GLY A 90 15.09 8.23 -10.23
C GLY A 90 14.53 8.85 -8.94
N LEU A 91 13.85 10.01 -9.02
CA LEU A 91 13.26 10.63 -7.85
C LEU A 91 11.91 10.02 -7.49
N ILE A 92 11.65 9.86 -6.19
CA ILE A 92 10.36 9.42 -5.68
C ILE A 92 9.36 10.57 -5.79
N SER A 93 8.26 10.36 -6.52
CA SER A 93 7.18 11.33 -6.67
C SER A 93 6.10 11.11 -5.60
N PHE A 94 5.92 12.09 -4.70
CA PHE A 94 4.91 12.10 -3.64
C PHE A 94 4.09 13.41 -3.71
N PRO A 95 2.75 13.40 -3.54
CA PRO A 95 1.89 12.27 -3.17
C PRO A 95 1.42 11.36 -4.32
N CYS A 96 1.47 11.80 -5.59
CA CYS A 96 1.48 10.98 -6.82
C CYS A 96 1.12 11.90 -7.98
N GLN A 97 1.68 11.61 -9.16
CA GLN A 97 1.57 12.40 -10.39
C GLN A 97 2.46 13.64 -10.42
N LYS A 98 3.52 13.52 -11.23
CA LYS A 98 4.33 14.65 -11.66
C LYS A 98 3.94 14.93 -13.12
N ALA A 99 3.28 16.07 -13.33
CA ALA A 99 3.08 16.64 -14.65
C ALA A 99 4.01 17.85 -14.76
N THR A 100 5.04 17.78 -15.60
CA THR A 100 5.95 18.91 -15.81
C THR A 100 6.19 19.11 -17.29
N GLY A 101 6.06 20.35 -17.75
CA GLY A 101 6.41 20.74 -19.12
C GLY A 101 5.61 21.97 -19.58
N PRO A 102 6.18 22.83 -20.43
CA PRO A 102 5.47 23.94 -21.04
C PRO A 102 4.56 23.39 -22.14
N GLY A 103 3.25 23.30 -21.90
CA GLY A 103 2.35 22.87 -22.96
C GLY A 103 0.87 23.19 -22.90
N ASN A 104 0.28 23.55 -24.06
CA ASN A 104 -1.13 23.92 -24.28
C ASN A 104 -1.80 23.17 -25.46
N SER A 105 -2.93 22.47 -25.30
CA SER A 105 -3.67 21.65 -26.31
C SER A 105 -3.50 21.81 -27.85
N GLY A 106 -3.08 22.95 -28.42
CA GLY A 106 -2.81 23.15 -29.86
C GLY A 106 -1.38 22.88 -30.40
N GLY A 107 -0.39 22.50 -29.57
CA GLY A 107 1.03 22.48 -29.98
C GLY A 107 1.84 21.17 -29.86
N GLY A 108 1.24 20.06 -29.41
CA GLY A 108 1.94 18.76 -29.31
C GLY A 108 3.11 18.74 -28.31
N PHE A 109 2.86 18.41 -27.05
CA PHE A 109 3.81 18.73 -25.97
C PHE A 109 4.81 17.66 -25.59
N ALA A 110 5.98 18.13 -25.14
CA ALA A 110 6.87 17.44 -24.24
C ALA A 110 6.35 17.55 -22.79
N ILE A 111 5.20 16.92 -22.51
CA ILE A 111 4.72 16.77 -21.12
C ILE A 111 5.40 15.54 -20.53
N ASN A 112 5.97 15.63 -19.34
CA ASN A 112 6.29 14.45 -18.56
C ASN A 112 5.03 14.13 -17.76
N SER A 113 4.29 13.11 -18.17
CA SER A 113 3.10 12.65 -17.44
C SER A 113 3.07 11.13 -17.44
N PHE A 114 2.79 10.55 -16.28
CA PHE A 114 2.55 9.14 -16.10
C PHE A 114 1.90 8.94 -14.75
N TYR A 115 1.30 7.77 -14.55
CA TYR A 115 0.84 7.36 -13.24
C TYR A 115 0.99 5.86 -13.04
N ALA A 116 1.02 5.43 -11.79
CA ALA A 116 0.87 4.05 -11.41
C ALA A 116 -0.36 3.90 -10.51
N ARG A 117 -1.03 2.75 -10.61
CA ARG A 117 -2.15 2.38 -9.73
C ARG A 117 -1.90 0.98 -9.20
N THR A 118 -2.27 0.76 -7.96
CA THR A 118 -2.20 -0.56 -7.32
C THR A 118 -3.60 -1.10 -7.11
N ARG A 119 -3.75 -2.41 -7.25
CA ARG A 119 -4.96 -3.14 -6.91
C ARG A 119 -4.58 -4.42 -6.18
N VAL A 120 -5.18 -4.63 -5.01
CA VAL A 120 -5.12 -5.93 -4.32
C VAL A 120 -6.02 -6.91 -5.08
N ILE A 121 -5.46 -8.04 -5.50
CA ILE A 121 -6.19 -9.11 -6.20
C ILE A 121 -6.60 -10.19 -5.20
N SER A 122 -5.72 -10.51 -4.26
CA SER A 122 -5.97 -11.40 -3.11
C SER A 122 -4.97 -11.11 -1.98
N SER A 123 -5.07 -11.84 -0.86
CA SER A 123 -4.13 -11.75 0.27
C SER A 123 -2.66 -12.01 -0.10
N VAL A 124 -2.41 -12.69 -1.23
CA VAL A 124 -1.07 -13.08 -1.70
C VAL A 124 -0.67 -12.43 -3.02
N LEU A 125 -1.53 -11.60 -3.63
CA LEU A 125 -1.29 -11.06 -4.96
C LEU A 125 -1.72 -9.59 -5.06
N VAL A 126 -0.76 -8.73 -5.41
CA VAL A 126 -0.99 -7.31 -5.68
C VAL A 126 -0.58 -6.99 -7.11
N ARG A 127 -1.46 -6.30 -7.86
CA ARG A 127 -1.19 -5.84 -9.22
C ARG A 127 -0.80 -4.37 -9.21
N VAL A 128 0.32 -4.05 -9.84
CA VAL A 128 0.77 -2.67 -10.11
C VAL A 128 0.60 -2.38 -11.59
N LYS A 129 -0.23 -1.40 -11.93
CA LYS A 129 -0.45 -0.92 -13.30
C LYS A 129 0.33 0.37 -13.52
N PHE A 130 1.12 0.42 -14.58
CA PHE A 130 1.81 1.63 -15.05
C PHE A 130 1.14 2.15 -16.31
N VAL A 131 0.95 3.46 -16.39
CA VAL A 131 0.34 4.13 -17.53
C VAL A 131 1.16 5.36 -17.94
N LYS A 132 1.39 5.47 -19.24
CA LYS A 132 1.98 6.63 -19.92
C LYS A 132 0.99 7.09 -21.00
N PRO A 133 0.47 8.34 -20.93
CA PRO A 133 -0.42 8.89 -21.94
C PRO A 133 0.32 9.23 -23.24
N ASP A 134 -0.42 9.37 -24.34
CA ASP A 134 0.13 9.69 -25.68
C ASP A 134 0.99 10.96 -25.72
N THR A 135 0.67 11.92 -24.86
CA THR A 135 1.35 13.22 -24.76
C THR A 135 2.66 13.16 -23.99
N SER A 136 3.02 12.01 -23.41
CA SER A 136 4.22 11.88 -22.61
C SER A 136 5.39 11.30 -23.38
N ARG A 137 6.58 11.88 -23.19
CA ARG A 137 7.86 11.34 -23.68
C ARG A 137 8.67 10.63 -22.60
N ARG A 138 8.13 10.48 -21.39
CA ARG A 138 8.82 9.79 -20.30
C ARG A 138 7.93 8.74 -19.66
N SER A 139 8.55 7.66 -19.23
CA SER A 139 7.92 6.63 -18.42
C SER A 139 8.52 6.63 -17.01
N PRO A 140 7.76 6.18 -15.99
CA PRO A 140 8.32 5.97 -14.67
C PRO A 140 9.36 4.85 -14.74
N GLN A 141 10.33 4.85 -13.83
CA GLN A 141 11.22 3.71 -13.65
C GLN A 141 10.49 2.54 -12.98
N GLY A 142 9.52 2.84 -12.12
CA GLY A 142 8.77 1.84 -11.38
C GLY A 142 8.01 2.46 -10.21
N ALA A 143 7.70 1.64 -9.22
CA ALA A 143 7.10 2.08 -7.97
C ALA A 143 7.62 1.27 -6.79
N TYR A 144 7.86 1.94 -5.66
CA TYR A 144 7.98 1.26 -4.37
C TYR A 144 6.59 0.83 -3.91
N LEU A 145 6.52 -0.39 -3.41
CA LEU A 145 5.33 -1.02 -2.85
C LEU A 145 5.64 -1.43 -1.42
N ILE A 146 4.92 -0.87 -0.45
CA ILE A 146 4.93 -1.32 0.94
C ILE A 146 3.54 -1.84 1.28
N LEU A 147 3.49 -3.05 1.85
CA LEU A 147 2.24 -3.64 2.31
C LEU A 147 2.22 -3.67 3.83
N MET A 148 1.13 -3.13 4.36
CA MET A 148 0.85 -3.10 5.78
C MET A 148 -0.24 -4.13 6.07
N ARG A 149 -0.13 -4.82 7.20
CA ARG A 149 -1.23 -5.64 7.70
C ARG A 149 -2.44 -4.75 7.94
N LYS A 150 -3.59 -5.18 7.44
CA LYS A 150 -4.86 -4.57 7.82
C LYS A 150 -5.12 -4.91 9.29
N PRO A 151 -5.42 -3.93 10.14
CA PRO A 151 -5.86 -4.21 11.50
C PRO A 151 -7.09 -5.11 11.45
N ASP A 152 -6.97 -6.30 12.04
CA ASP A 152 -8.09 -7.22 12.15
C ASP A 152 -8.86 -6.92 13.44
N LEU A 153 -10.13 -6.53 13.28
CA LEU A 153 -11.07 -6.23 14.36
C LEU A 153 -12.29 -7.15 14.31
N THR A 154 -12.26 -8.20 13.46
CA THR A 154 -13.39 -9.14 13.33
C THR A 154 -13.37 -10.22 14.41
#